data_AF-A0AAN4RL85-F1
#
_entry.id   AF-A0AAN4RL85-F1
#
_cell.length_a   1.000
_cell.length_b   1.000
_cell.length_c   1.000
_cell.angle_alpha   90.00
_cell.angle_beta   90.00
_cell.angle_gamma   90.00
#
_symmetry.space_group_name_H-M   'P 1'
#
loop_
_entity.id
_entity.type
_entity.pdbx_description
1 polymer ?
#
loop_
_entity_poly.entity_id
_entity_poly.type
_entity_poly.pdbx_seq_one_letter_code
_entity_poly.pdbx_strand_id
1 'polypeptide(L)' 'MNEIPTPKISEILKEEFMTPLNFSAHSLAKNINVLTLRIQDILHDRRQLTVDLFVRLGRVFRCI' A
#
# COMPACT_ATOMS: atom_id res chain seq x y z
N MET A 1 -18.10 -25.34 2.85
CA MET A 1 -17.54 -24.23 2.06
C MET A 1 -16.51 -23.56 2.94
N ASN A 2 -15.24 -23.55 2.53
CA ASN A 2 -14.24 -22.74 3.25
C ASN A 2 -14.44 -21.30 2.79
N GLU A 3 -14.89 -20.43 3.69
CA GLU A 3 -14.99 -19.00 3.42
C GLU A 3 -13.57 -18.41 3.39
N ILE A 4 -13.20 -17.80 2.27
CA ILE A 4 -11.95 -17.05 2.16
C ILE A 4 -12.27 -15.63 2.65
N PRO A 5 -11.62 -15.13 3.72
CA PRO A 5 -11.86 -13.78 4.19
C PRO A 5 -11.40 -12.78 3.12
N THR A 6 -12.14 -11.68 2.98
CA THR A 6 -11.72 -10.60 2.08
C THR A 6 -10.49 -9.92 2.66
N PRO A 7 -9.35 -9.89 1.95
CA PRO A 7 -8.13 -9.28 2.44
C PRO A 7 -8.32 -7.77 2.60
N LYS A 8 -7.70 -7.19 3.63
CA LYS A 8 -7.71 -5.75 3.81
C LYS A 8 -6.71 -5.09 2.89
N ILE A 9 -6.98 -3.84 2.52
CA ILE A 9 -6.05 -3.03 1.73
C ILE A 9 -4.72 -2.83 2.46
N SER A 10 -4.73 -2.71 3.79
CA SER A 10 -3.52 -2.63 4.61
C SER A 10 -2.65 -3.89 4.51
N GLU A 11 -3.27 -5.06 4.48
CA GLU A 11 -2.61 -6.36 4.32
C GLU A 11 -2.04 -6.47 2.91
N ILE A 12 -2.84 -6.19 1.88
CA ILE A 12 -2.38 -6.19 0.47
C ILE A 12 -1.21 -5.23 0.29
N LEU A 13 -1.29 -4.00 0.82
CA LEU A 13 -0.22 -3.02 0.71
C LEU A 13 1.07 -3.50 1.39
N LYS A 14 0.97 -4.24 2.51
CA LYS A 14 2.14 -4.82 3.14
C LYS A 14 2.70 -5.98 2.35
N GLU A 15 1.88 -6.99 2.06
CA GLU A 15 2.30 -8.27 1.52
C GLU A 15 2.73 -8.18 0.05
N GLU A 16 1.99 -7.43 -0.76
CA GLU A 16 2.25 -7.32 -2.19
C GLU A 16 3.22 -6.18 -2.52
N PHE A 17 3.33 -5.16 -1.66
CA PHE A 17 4.15 -3.98 -1.94
C PHE A 17 5.33 -3.81 -0.98
N MET A 18 5.07 -3.62 0.32
CA MET A 18 6.16 -3.27 1.24
C MET A 18 7.15 -4.41 1.48
N THR A 19 6.67 -5.63 1.68
CA THR A 19 7.48 -6.81 2.00
C THR A 19 8.41 -7.20 0.84
N PRO A 20 7.95 -7.31 -0.43
CA PRO A 20 8.81 -7.74 -1.53
C PRO A 20 9.93 -6.74 -1.84
N LEU A 21 9.72 -5.45 -1.59
CA LEU A 21 10.71 -4.39 -1.83
C LEU A 21 11.48 -3.98 -0.57
N ASN A 22 11.21 -4.62 0.57
CA ASN A 22 11.74 -4.24 1.88
C ASN A 22 11.59 -2.73 2.18
N PHE A 23 10.44 -2.17 1.79
CA PHE A 23 10.14 -0.75 1.98
C PHE A 23 9.54 -0.48 3.35
N SER A 24 10.14 0.45 4.07
CA SER A 24 9.47 1.13 5.19
C SER A 24 8.32 2.01 4.67
N ALA A 25 7.36 2.35 5.52
CA ALA A 25 6.29 3.29 5.17
C ALA A 25 6.83 4.64 4.68
N HIS A 26 7.94 5.08 5.27
CA HIS A 26 8.64 6.30 4.86
C HIS A 26 9.28 6.15 3.47
N SER A 27 9.98 5.04 3.22
CA SER A 27 10.61 4.78 1.92
C SER A 27 9.56 4.70 0.81
N LEU A 28 8.44 4.02 1.05
CA LEU A 28 7.34 3.93 0.10
C LEU A 28 6.76 5.32 -0.19
N ALA A 29 6.46 6.08 0.87
CA ALA A 29 5.89 7.43 0.77
C ALA A 29 6.81 8.37 -0.03
N LYS A 30 8.12 8.29 0.19
CA LYS A 30 9.13 9.03 -0.56
C LYS A 30 9.14 8.67 -2.05
N ASN A 31 9.03 7.37 -2.38
CA ASN A 31 9.02 6.90 -3.77
C ASN A 31 7.79 7.36 -4.56
N ILE A 32 6.61 7.40 -3.94
CA ILE A 32 5.37 7.83 -4.61
C ILE A 32 5.05 9.32 -4.40
N ASN A 33 5.95 10.06 -3.74
CA ASN A 33 5.84 11.48 -3.41
C ASN A 33 4.55 11.83 -2.63
N VAL A 34 4.32 11.15 -1.51
CA VAL A 34 3.25 11.45 -0.55
C VAL A 34 3.79 11.55 0.87
N LEU A 35 2.98 12.11 1.78
CA LEU A 35 3.32 12.14 3.20
C LEU A 35 3.34 10.73 3.80
N THR A 36 4.37 10.42 4.58
CA THR A 36 4.50 9.15 5.32
C THR A 36 3.28 8.84 6.17
N LEU A 37 2.69 9.87 6.80
CA LEU A 37 1.48 9.74 7.63
C LEU A 37 0.31 9.14 6.85
N ARG A 38 0.18 9.49 5.56
CA ARG A 38 -0.89 8.98 4.69
C ARG A 38 -0.75 7.48 4.45
N ILE A 39 0.49 6.99 4.31
CA ILE A 39 0.76 5.55 4.19
C ILE A 39 0.50 4.86 5.53
N GLN A 40 0.93 5.44 6.65
CA GLN A 40 0.66 4.89 7.97
C GLN A 40 -0.84 4.79 8.27
N ASP A 41 -1.62 5.81 7.94
CA ASP A 41 -3.08 5.78 8.12
C ASP A 41 -3.74 4.67 7.30
N ILE A 42 -3.25 4.40 6.08
CA ILE A 42 -3.74 3.28 5.26
C ILE A 42 -3.34 1.94 5.88
N LEU A 43 -2.10 1.81 6.36
CA LEU A 43 -1.60 0.60 7.02
C LEU A 43 -2.32 0.30 8.34
N HIS A 44 -2.88 1.31 9.00
CA HIS A 44 -3.68 1.19 10.21
C HIS A 44 -5.20 1.17 9.95
N ASP A 45 -5.62 0.99 8.69
CA ASP A 45 -7.03 1.00 8.27
C ASP A 45 -7.81 2.28 8.67
N ARG A 46 -7.10 3.37 8.98
CA ARG A 46 -7.70 4.68 9.34
C ARG A 46 -8.09 5.50 8.12
N ARG A 47 -7.58 5.13 6.95
CA ARG A 47 -7.82 5.83 5.69
C ARG A 47 -7.95 4.86 4.53
N GLN A 48 -8.93 5.12 3.65
CA GLN A 48 -9.08 4.39 2.40
C GLN A 48 -8.00 4.76 1.39
N LEU A 49 -7.59 3.79 0.58
CA LEU A 49 -6.63 3.99 -0.49
C LEU A 49 -7.32 4.63 -1.70
N THR A 50 -6.78 5.77 -2.14
CA THR A 50 -7.33 6.51 -3.29
C THR A 50 -6.76 6.00 -4.61
N VAL A 51 -7.53 6.12 -5.70
CA VAL A 51 -7.12 5.70 -7.06
C VAL A 51 -5.77 6.30 -7.48
N ASP A 52 -5.53 7.59 -7.25
CA ASP A 52 -4.23 8.24 -7.54
C ASP A 52 -3.06 7.55 -6.83
N LEU A 53 -3.26 7.12 -5.57
CA LEU A 53 -2.23 6.42 -4.82
C LEU A 53 -1.97 5.04 -5.43
N PHE A 54 -3.03 4.33 -5.83
CA PHE A 54 -2.92 3.01 -6.46
C PHE A 54 -2.15 3.09 -7.79
N VAL A 55 -2.45 4.09 -8.63
CA VAL A 55 -1.73 4.32 -9.89
C VAL A 55 -0.24 4.63 -9.63
N ARG A 56 0.07 5.44 -8.62
CA ARG A 56 1.47 5.73 -8.24
C ARG A 56 2.19 4.49 -7.73
N LEU A 57 1.53 3.65 -6.94
CA LEU A 57 2.05 2.37 -6.50
C LEU A 57 2.33 1.45 -7.69
N GLY A 58 1.38 1.33 -8.64
CA GLY A 58 1.57 0.55 -9.87
C GLY A 58 2.79 0.99 -10.68
N ARG A 59 3.09 2.29 -10.74
CA ARG A 59 4.31 2.81 -11.39
C ARG A 59 5.61 2.41 -10.66
N VAL A 60 5.62 2.43 -9.33
CA VAL A 60 6.78 1.98 -8.54
C VAL A 60 7.02 0.48 -8.71
N PHE A 61 5.94 -0.29 -8.85
CA PHE A 61 5.98 -1.74 -9.01
C PHE A 61 6.13 -2.22 -10.45
N ARG A 62 6.18 -1.29 -11.42
CA ARG A 62 6.13 -1.62 -12.86
C ARG A 62 4.97 -2.56 -13.21
N CYS A 63 3.84 -2.42 -12.51
CA CYS A 63 2.63 -3.20 -12.71
C CYS A 63 1.71 -2.57 -13.79
N ILE A 64 2.06 -1.36 -14.26
CA ILE A 64 1.37 -0.58 -15.30
C ILE A 64 2.38 -0.24 -16.40
#